data_AF-A0AAD9C2L7-F1
#
_entry.id   AF-A0AAD9C2L7-F1
#
_cell.length_a   1.000
_cell.length_b   1.000
_cell.length_c   1.000
_cell.angle_alpha   90.00
_cell.angle_beta   90.00
_cell.angle_gamma   90.00
#
_symmetry.space_group_name_H-M   'P 1'
#
loop_
_entity.id
_entity.type
_entity.pdbx_description
1 polymer ?
#
loop_
_entity_poly.entity_id
_entity_poly.type
_entity_poly.pdbx_seq_one_letter_code
_entity_poly.pdbx_strand_id
1 'polypeptide(L)'
;MERCWATPSSDPYSNIQYTFIRESCPVLSSVQTLSVLRNGEGPDAAFRLQMFKFVGSSYTNVFLHCNVQICSLSSGQCQPNCSSVGEEELIRTRRDVPLSHTVSYGPIRRLLQDGGKPDLSGGLPAVGTLVLGGLLVLVLLLVSGLFGRLWLRSRSFYPIREAQLTLSNIHTLSEVAS
;
A
#
# COMPACT_ATOMS: atom_id res chain seq x y z
N MET A 1 -11.97 32.92 -0.80
CA MET A 1 -10.78 32.05 -0.72
C MET A 1 -9.65 32.71 -1.49
N GLU A 2 -8.51 32.94 -0.85
CA GLU A 2 -7.43 33.79 -1.40
C GLU A 2 -6.23 33.00 -1.91
N ARG A 3 -5.72 32.05 -1.13
CA ARG A 3 -4.56 31.23 -1.50
C ARG A 3 -4.82 29.79 -1.11
N CYS A 4 -4.56 28.84 -2.01
CA CYS A 4 -4.56 27.43 -1.67
C CYS A 4 -3.29 26.73 -2.13
N TRP A 5 -2.78 25.87 -1.28
CA TRP A 5 -1.56 25.12 -1.51
C TRP A 5 -1.65 23.73 -0.88
N ALA A 6 -0.73 22.87 -1.28
CA ALA A 6 -0.58 21.55 -0.71
C ALA A 6 0.81 21.36 -0.10
N THR A 7 0.91 20.47 0.88
CA THR A 7 2.15 20.05 1.53
C THR A 7 2.17 18.53 1.72
N PRO A 8 3.36 17.90 1.85
CA PRO A 8 3.47 16.46 2.12
C PRO A 8 3.26 16.09 3.60
N SER A 9 3.21 17.08 4.50
CA SER A 9 3.00 16.93 5.95
C SER A 9 1.77 17.75 6.39
N SER A 10 1.23 17.48 7.58
CA SER A 10 0.08 18.26 8.09
C SER A 10 0.41 19.72 8.43
N ASP A 11 1.69 20.09 8.42
CA ASP A 11 2.14 21.44 8.66
C ASP A 11 1.88 22.33 7.43
N PRO A 12 1.00 23.34 7.52
CA PRO A 12 0.74 24.27 6.43
C PRO A 12 1.98 25.09 6.03
N TYR A 13 2.96 25.26 6.92
CA TYR A 13 4.16 26.07 6.70
C TYR A 13 5.40 25.23 6.36
N SER A 14 5.19 23.96 6.01
CA SER A 14 6.25 23.08 5.52
C SER A 14 7.04 23.73 4.37
N ASN A 15 8.33 23.42 4.28
CA ASN A 15 9.21 23.95 3.23
C ASN A 15 8.81 23.49 1.82
N ILE A 16 8.17 22.33 1.69
CA ILE A 16 7.68 21.79 0.42
C ILE A 16 6.23 22.17 0.26
N GLN A 17 5.96 23.09 -0.67
CA GLN A 17 4.61 23.57 -0.95
C GLN A 17 4.32 23.58 -2.44
N TYR A 18 3.09 23.24 -2.80
CA TYR A 18 2.57 23.38 -4.15
C TYR A 18 1.35 24.29 -4.16
N THR A 19 1.52 25.54 -4.60
CA THR A 19 0.41 26.52 -4.67
C THR A 19 -0.36 26.35 -5.96
N PHE A 20 -1.67 26.09 -5.87
CA PHE A 20 -2.54 25.94 -7.03
C PHE A 20 -3.56 27.08 -7.16
N ILE A 21 -3.86 27.81 -6.09
CA ILE A 21 -4.64 29.07 -6.14
C ILE A 21 -3.84 30.17 -5.46
N ARG A 22 -3.70 31.32 -6.13
CA ARG A 22 -3.00 32.51 -5.64
C ARG A 22 -3.82 33.74 -6.00
N GLU A 23 -3.94 34.67 -5.06
CA GLU A 23 -4.71 35.92 -5.26
C GLU A 23 -6.14 35.64 -5.75
N SER A 24 -6.76 34.61 -5.17
CA SER A 24 -8.10 34.12 -5.49
C SER A 24 -8.28 33.51 -6.88
N CYS A 25 -7.21 33.42 -7.68
CA CYS A 25 -7.19 32.90 -9.04
C CYS A 25 -6.39 31.59 -9.18
N PRO A 26 -6.78 30.72 -10.12
CA PRO A 26 -6.02 29.50 -10.41
C PRO A 26 -4.64 29.85 -10.98
N VAL A 27 -3.58 29.23 -10.45
CA VAL A 27 -2.19 29.42 -10.95
C VAL A 27 -1.95 28.65 -12.24
N LEU A 28 -2.63 27.51 -12.40
CA LEU A 28 -2.62 26.72 -13.62
C LEU A 28 -3.85 27.05 -14.47
N SER A 29 -3.62 27.28 -15.76
CA SER A 29 -4.68 27.59 -16.74
C SER A 29 -5.39 26.34 -17.29
N SER A 30 -4.90 25.13 -17.03
CA SER A 30 -5.57 23.90 -17.47
C SER A 30 -6.81 23.61 -16.62
N VAL A 31 -7.98 23.87 -17.20
CA VAL A 31 -9.31 23.61 -16.60
C VAL A 31 -9.49 22.14 -16.19
N GLN A 32 -8.80 21.21 -16.87
CA GLN A 32 -8.84 19.78 -16.56
C GLN A 32 -8.16 19.47 -15.22
N THR A 33 -7.09 20.19 -14.90
CA THR A 33 -6.31 19.97 -13.68
C THR A 33 -6.84 20.80 -12.52
N LEU A 34 -7.23 22.04 -12.76
CA LEU A 34 -7.75 22.95 -11.74
C LEU A 34 -8.86 23.82 -12.31
N SER A 35 -9.98 23.92 -11.59
CA SER A 35 -11.04 24.89 -11.88
C SER A 35 -11.63 25.44 -10.58
N VAL A 36 -11.70 26.76 -10.49
CA VAL A 36 -12.44 27.45 -9.42
C VAL A 36 -13.89 27.53 -9.87
N LEU A 37 -14.80 26.90 -9.11
CA LEU A 37 -16.22 26.81 -9.46
C LEU A 37 -17.02 27.96 -8.87
N ARG A 38 -16.72 28.34 -7.63
CA ARG A 38 -17.36 29.43 -6.90
C ARG A 38 -16.34 30.08 -5.96
N ASN A 39 -16.22 31.41 -6.00
CA ASN A 39 -15.38 32.16 -5.05
C ASN A 39 -15.86 33.62 -4.97
N GLY A 40 -16.43 34.01 -3.83
CA GLY A 40 -16.89 35.39 -3.60
C GLY A 40 -18.30 35.72 -4.10
N GLU A 41 -19.03 34.75 -4.66
CA GLU A 41 -20.42 34.88 -5.11
C GLU A 41 -21.46 34.59 -4.00
N GLY A 42 -21.02 34.02 -2.88
CA GLY A 42 -21.88 33.57 -1.80
C GLY A 42 -21.08 33.12 -0.57
N PRO A 43 -21.71 32.42 0.38
CA PRO A 43 -21.06 31.97 1.61
C PRO A 43 -20.03 30.86 1.37
N ASP A 44 -20.15 30.13 0.26
CA ASP A 44 -19.34 28.96 -0.05
C ASP A 44 -18.31 29.25 -1.15
N ALA A 45 -17.15 28.63 -1.01
CA ALA A 45 -16.12 28.57 -2.05
C ALA A 45 -15.88 27.12 -2.46
N ALA A 46 -15.81 26.86 -3.76
CA ALA A 46 -15.64 25.52 -4.31
C ALA A 46 -14.62 25.53 -5.46
N PHE A 47 -13.75 24.53 -5.49
CA PHE A 47 -12.82 24.28 -6.58
C PHE A 47 -12.71 22.78 -6.85
N ARG A 48 -12.28 22.43 -8.06
CA ARG A 48 -11.96 21.07 -8.48
C ARG A 48 -10.49 21.01 -8.80
N LEU A 49 -9.81 20.01 -8.25
CA LEU A 49 -8.38 19.78 -8.44
C LEU A 49 -8.15 18.31 -8.76
N GLN A 50 -7.43 18.04 -9.85
CA GLN A 50 -6.93 16.71 -10.16
C GLN A 50 -5.84 16.34 -9.14
N MET A 51 -6.09 15.27 -8.40
CA MET A 51 -5.20 14.87 -7.32
C MET A 51 -3.82 14.44 -7.84
N PHE A 52 -2.78 14.75 -7.09
CA PHE A 52 -1.38 14.45 -7.43
C PHE A 52 -0.64 13.84 -6.23
N LYS A 53 0.66 13.59 -6.40
CA LYS A 53 1.59 13.23 -5.31
C LYS A 53 2.85 14.09 -5.37
N PHE A 54 3.50 14.26 -4.23
CA PHE A 54 4.83 14.86 -4.21
C PHE A 54 5.88 13.88 -4.74
N VAL A 55 6.97 14.42 -5.30
CA VAL A 55 8.11 13.63 -5.78
C VAL A 55 8.99 13.26 -4.59
N GLY A 56 9.11 11.97 -4.31
CA GLY A 56 9.88 11.41 -3.21
C GLY A 56 9.19 10.15 -2.67
N SER A 57 9.96 9.11 -2.38
CA SER A 57 9.42 7.84 -1.87
C SER A 57 8.82 7.97 -0.47
N SER A 58 9.29 8.93 0.32
CA SER A 58 8.79 9.22 1.67
C SER A 58 7.47 10.01 1.68
N TYR A 59 7.07 10.65 0.58
CA TYR A 59 5.87 11.46 0.52
C TYR A 59 4.66 10.64 0.08
N THR A 60 3.98 10.05 1.05
CA THR A 60 2.78 9.20 0.83
C THR A 60 1.46 9.95 1.02
N ASN A 61 1.51 11.13 1.61
CA ASN A 61 0.36 11.96 1.95
C ASN A 61 0.38 13.28 1.18
N VAL A 62 -0.81 13.81 0.95
CA VAL A 62 -1.03 15.20 0.52
C VAL A 62 -2.01 15.85 1.49
N PHE A 63 -1.63 17.01 2.01
CA PHE A 63 -2.51 17.88 2.78
C PHE A 63 -2.80 19.13 1.95
N LEU A 64 -4.05 19.57 1.94
CA LEU A 64 -4.48 20.80 1.27
C LEU A 64 -4.71 21.86 2.32
N HIS A 65 -4.31 23.09 2.01
CA HIS A 65 -4.44 24.24 2.88
C HIS A 65 -5.00 25.40 2.07
N CYS A 66 -5.91 26.18 2.65
CA CYS A 66 -6.46 27.37 2.02
C CYS A 66 -6.59 28.51 3.02
N ASN A 67 -6.18 29.71 2.61
CA ASN A 67 -6.53 30.94 3.30
C ASN A 67 -7.92 31.39 2.86
N VAL A 68 -8.82 31.51 3.82
CA VAL A 68 -10.18 32.00 3.63
C VAL A 68 -10.39 33.29 4.41
N GLN A 69 -11.19 34.18 3.86
CA GLN A 69 -11.55 35.45 4.48
C GLN A 69 -13.00 35.77 4.15
N ILE A 70 -13.67 36.46 5.06
CA ILE A 70 -15.00 37.01 4.82
C ILE A 70 -14.84 38.31 4.04
N CYS A 71 -15.61 38.47 2.97
CA CYS A 71 -15.64 39.69 2.19
C CYS A 71 -16.98 40.40 2.39
N SER A 72 -16.94 41.71 2.70
CA SER A 72 -18.13 42.56 2.72
C SER A 72 -18.19 43.39 1.43
N LEU A 73 -19.37 43.49 0.82
CA LEU A 73 -19.60 44.36 -0.35
C LEU A 73 -19.26 45.83 -0.06
N SER A 74 -19.34 46.26 1.21
CA SER A 74 -18.92 47.61 1.64
C SER A 74 -17.40 47.83 1.58
N SER A 75 -16.61 46.76 1.55
CA SER A 75 -15.14 46.78 1.60
C SER A 75 -14.46 46.56 0.25
N GLY A 76 -15.23 46.27 -0.82
CA GLY A 76 -14.72 46.12 -2.18
C GLY A 76 -15.37 45.00 -2.98
N GLN A 77 -14.77 44.67 -4.13
CA GLN A 77 -15.19 43.55 -4.97
C GLN A 77 -14.75 42.21 -4.36
N CYS A 78 -15.70 41.32 -4.12
CA CYS A 78 -15.46 40.00 -3.54
C CYS A 78 -15.10 38.92 -4.57
N GLN A 79 -15.61 39.05 -5.80
CA GLN A 79 -15.31 38.13 -6.89
C GLN A 79 -14.00 38.58 -7.57
N PRO A 80 -13.01 37.68 -7.72
CA PRO A 80 -11.75 38.04 -8.37
C PRO A 80 -11.90 38.11 -9.90
N ASN A 81 -11.15 39.00 -10.53
CA ASN A 81 -11.00 39.03 -11.98
C ASN A 81 -9.70 38.31 -12.38
N CYS A 82 -9.83 37.09 -12.91
CA CYS A 82 -8.68 36.27 -13.31
C CYS A 82 -8.31 36.40 -14.80
N SER A 83 -8.84 37.42 -15.50
CA SER A 83 -8.65 37.59 -16.95
C SER A 83 -7.29 38.18 -17.33
N SER A 84 -6.56 38.77 -16.37
CA SER A 84 -5.30 39.50 -16.58
C SER A 84 -4.08 38.83 -15.92
N VAL A 85 -4.10 37.51 -15.72
CA VAL A 85 -2.97 36.78 -15.13
C VAL A 85 -1.89 36.57 -16.20
N GLY A 86 -1.29 37.66 -16.65
CA GLY A 86 -0.19 37.70 -17.61
C GLY A 86 0.78 38.82 -17.29
N GLU A 87 0.30 40.06 -17.12
CA GLU A 87 1.12 41.25 -16.90
C GLU A 87 0.30 42.26 -16.08
N GLU A 88 0.99 43.09 -15.27
CA GLU A 88 0.47 44.14 -14.39
C GLU A 88 0.08 43.77 -12.94
N GLU A 89 1.11 43.80 -12.10
CA GLU A 89 1.22 44.74 -10.97
C GLU A 89 -0.08 45.42 -10.48
N LEU A 90 -0.77 44.70 -9.60
CA LEU A 90 -1.24 45.16 -8.28
C LEU A 90 -1.50 46.68 -8.16
N ILE A 91 -2.75 47.09 -8.36
CA ILE A 91 -3.29 48.22 -7.60
C ILE A 91 -3.24 47.81 -6.13
N ARG A 92 -2.13 48.16 -5.44
CA ARG A 92 -1.99 48.14 -3.99
C ARG A 92 -2.94 49.18 -3.41
N THR A 93 -4.24 48.89 -3.43
CA THR A 93 -5.09 49.47 -2.40
C THR A 93 -4.66 48.80 -1.11
N ARG A 94 -4.00 49.58 -0.24
CA ARG A 94 -3.72 49.26 1.16
C ARG A 94 -5.06 49.07 1.86
N ARG A 95 -5.72 47.94 1.62
CA ARG A 95 -6.85 47.47 2.41
C ARG A 95 -6.24 46.89 3.67
N ASP A 96 -6.79 47.25 4.82
CA ASP A 96 -6.48 46.59 6.08
C ASP A 96 -6.45 45.08 5.82
N VAL A 97 -5.34 44.42 6.20
CA VAL A 97 -5.17 42.99 5.98
C VAL A 97 -6.37 42.30 6.62
N PRO A 98 -7.31 41.75 5.84
CA PRO A 98 -8.49 41.13 6.42
C PRO A 98 -8.01 39.95 7.25
N LEU A 99 -8.68 39.70 8.38
CA LEU A 99 -8.39 38.52 9.18
C LEU A 99 -8.63 37.27 8.32
N SER A 100 -7.54 36.66 7.83
CA SER A 100 -7.58 35.43 7.05
C SER A 100 -7.34 34.24 7.98
N HIS A 101 -8.07 33.16 7.71
CA HIS A 101 -7.96 31.91 8.47
C HIS A 101 -7.48 30.80 7.54
N THR A 102 -6.51 30.00 8.00
CA THR A 102 -6.02 28.85 7.24
C THR A 102 -6.81 27.60 7.59
N VAL A 103 -7.58 27.09 6.64
CA VAL A 103 -8.27 25.79 6.76
C VAL A 103 -7.45 24.70 6.09
N SER A 104 -7.45 23.50 6.67
CA SER A 104 -6.62 22.37 6.22
C SER A 104 -7.45 21.10 6.04
N TYR A 105 -7.13 20.29 5.03
CA TYR A 105 -7.78 19.03 4.73
C TYR A 105 -6.75 17.95 4.38
N GLY A 106 -6.86 16.77 5.00
CA GLY A 106 -5.98 15.64 4.73
C GLY A 106 -5.89 14.66 5.91
N PRO A 107 -5.11 13.57 5.77
CA PRO A 107 -4.27 13.25 4.62
C PRO A 107 -5.07 12.67 3.45
N ILE A 108 -4.72 13.07 2.23
CA ILE A 108 -5.14 12.40 0.99
C ILE A 108 -4.02 11.43 0.59
N ARG A 109 -4.40 10.18 0.33
CA ARG A 109 -3.50 9.09 -0.04
C ARG A 109 -3.95 8.48 -1.35
N ARG A 110 -2.99 7.96 -2.11
CA ARG A 110 -3.33 7.08 -3.23
C ARG A 110 -3.82 5.76 -2.65
N LEU A 111 -4.97 5.30 -3.12
CA LEU A 111 -5.34 3.91 -2.94
C LEU A 111 -4.34 3.09 -3.75
N LEU A 112 -3.47 2.37 -3.06
CA LEU A 112 -2.73 1.28 -3.69
C LEU A 112 -3.79 0.26 -4.05
N GLN A 113 -3.98 0.03 -5.35
CA GLN A 113 -4.78 -1.08 -5.80
C GLN A 113 -4.01 -2.32 -5.34
N ASP A 114 -4.47 -2.96 -4.27
CA ASP A 114 -4.05 -4.32 -3.93
C ASP A 114 -4.63 -5.25 -4.99
N GLY A 115 -4.04 -5.14 -6.18
CA GLY A 115 -4.28 -5.95 -7.36
C GLY A 115 -3.23 -7.05 -7.46
N GLY A 116 -2.67 -7.47 -6.32
CA GLY A 116 -2.14 -8.82 -6.20
C GLY A 116 -3.31 -9.79 -6.34
N LYS A 117 -3.68 -10.10 -7.59
CA LYS A 117 -4.06 -11.49 -7.86
C LYS A 117 -2.93 -12.32 -7.25
N PRO A 118 -3.19 -13.32 -6.38
CA PRO A 118 -2.14 -14.29 -6.09
C PRO A 118 -1.64 -14.77 -7.45
N ASP A 119 -0.36 -14.57 -7.72
CA ASP A 119 0.30 -14.96 -8.96
C ASP A 119 0.11 -16.47 -9.14
N LEU A 120 -0.98 -16.86 -9.80
CA LEU A 120 -1.16 -18.18 -10.41
C LEU A 120 -0.75 -18.08 -11.89
N SER A 121 0.43 -17.49 -12.12
CA SER A 121 1.07 -17.47 -13.43
C SER A 121 2.50 -17.94 -13.23
N GLY A 122 2.65 -19.26 -13.33
CA GLY A 122 3.88 -20.06 -13.20
C GLY A 122 5.19 -19.28 -13.32
N GLY A 123 5.71 -18.87 -12.17
CA GLY A 123 7.13 -18.59 -12.05
C GLY A 123 7.87 -19.90 -12.25
N LEU A 124 8.58 -20.04 -13.38
CA LEU A 124 9.63 -21.03 -13.51
C LEU A 124 10.54 -20.88 -12.28
N PRO A 125 10.77 -21.94 -11.48
CA PRO A 125 11.58 -21.81 -10.29
C PRO A 125 12.98 -21.36 -10.73
N ALA A 126 13.56 -20.38 -10.02
CA ALA A 126 14.94 -19.96 -10.24
C ALA A 126 15.83 -21.20 -10.36
N VAL A 127 16.71 -21.28 -11.36
CA VAL A 127 17.48 -22.50 -11.71
C VAL A 127 18.08 -23.21 -10.48
N GLY A 128 18.49 -22.45 -9.44
CA GLY A 128 18.95 -23.00 -8.16
C GLY A 128 17.93 -23.86 -7.39
N THR A 129 16.64 -23.54 -7.44
CA THR A 129 15.57 -24.34 -6.80
C THR A 129 15.27 -25.65 -7.53
N LEU A 130 15.41 -25.69 -8.87
CA LEU A 130 15.32 -26.94 -9.64
C LEU A 130 16.51 -27.86 -9.36
N VAL A 131 17.71 -27.29 -9.24
CA VAL A 131 18.93 -28.07 -8.93
C VAL A 131 18.87 -28.66 -7.52
N LEU A 132 18.47 -27.86 -6.52
CA LEU A 132 18.32 -28.33 -5.14
C LEU A 132 17.23 -29.41 -5.02
N GLY A 133 16.07 -29.20 -5.67
CA GLY A 133 14.99 -30.19 -5.70
C GLY A 133 15.42 -31.49 -6.37
N GLY A 134 16.08 -31.40 -7.53
CA GLY A 134 16.57 -32.56 -8.28
C GLY A 134 17.62 -33.37 -7.49
N LEU A 135 18.56 -32.70 -6.84
CA LEU A 135 19.57 -33.34 -5.99
C LEU A 135 18.93 -34.07 -4.81
N LEU A 136 17.93 -33.46 -4.16
CA LEU A 136 17.27 -34.05 -3.00
C LEU A 136 16.47 -35.31 -3.38
N VAL A 137 15.78 -35.28 -4.52
CA VAL A 137 15.06 -36.46 -5.06
C VAL A 137 16.03 -37.58 -5.43
N LEU A 138 17.16 -37.26 -6.08
CA LEU A 138 18.19 -38.25 -6.42
C LEU A 138 18.73 -38.96 -5.16
N VAL A 139 19.04 -38.20 -4.10
CA VAL A 139 19.53 -38.74 -2.84
C VAL A 139 18.51 -39.67 -2.20
N LEU A 140 17.22 -39.31 -2.18
CA LEU A 140 16.16 -40.16 -1.63
C LEU A 140 15.99 -41.48 -2.39
N LEU A 141 16.11 -41.46 -3.72
CA LEU A 141 16.07 -42.67 -4.55
C LEU A 141 17.27 -43.59 -4.30
N LEU A 142 18.46 -43.02 -4.11
CA LEU A 142 19.66 -43.80 -3.76
C LEU A 142 19.53 -44.43 -2.38
N VAL A 143 19.06 -43.69 -1.38
CA VAL A 143 18.87 -44.19 0.00
C VAL A 143 17.82 -45.29 0.05
N SER A 144 16.64 -45.08 -0.56
CA SER A 144 15.58 -46.09 -0.63
C SER A 144 15.99 -47.32 -1.43
N GLY A 145 16.73 -47.14 -2.52
CA GLY A 145 17.31 -48.25 -3.28
C GLY A 145 18.33 -49.06 -2.47
N LEU A 146 19.21 -48.38 -1.72
CA LEU A 146 20.18 -49.03 -0.84
C LEU A 146 19.47 -49.80 0.28
N PHE A 147 18.48 -49.17 0.92
CA PHE A 147 17.69 -49.77 1.99
C PHE A 147 16.85 -50.96 1.48
N GLY A 148 16.26 -50.85 0.29
CA GLY A 148 15.53 -51.93 -0.37
C GLY A 148 16.44 -53.11 -0.72
N ARG A 149 17.65 -52.84 -1.21
CA ARG A 149 18.66 -53.90 -1.46
C ARG A 149 19.13 -54.56 -0.18
N LEU A 150 19.38 -53.79 0.87
CA LEU A 150 19.74 -54.33 2.19
C LEU A 150 18.60 -55.14 2.80
N TRP A 151 17.36 -54.68 2.66
CA TRP A 151 16.17 -55.41 3.07
C TRP A 151 16.03 -56.72 2.30
N LEU A 152 16.08 -56.69 0.96
CA LEU A 152 16.01 -57.91 0.14
C LEU A 152 17.12 -58.89 0.49
N ARG A 153 18.33 -58.39 0.75
CA ARG A 153 19.45 -59.22 1.18
C ARG A 153 19.18 -59.83 2.55
N SER A 154 18.64 -59.07 3.51
CA SER A 154 18.23 -59.63 4.82
C SER A 154 17.15 -60.69 4.68
N ARG A 155 16.16 -60.48 3.81
CA ARG A 155 15.08 -61.44 3.55
C ARG A 155 15.58 -62.69 2.83
N SER A 156 16.60 -62.57 1.98
CA SER A 156 17.27 -63.71 1.37
C SER A 156 18.06 -64.56 2.37
N PHE A 157 18.39 -64.02 3.56
CA PHE A 157 19.08 -64.73 4.64
C PHE A 157 18.16 -65.32 5.71
N TYR A 158 16.85 -65.04 5.68
CA TYR A 158 15.86 -65.73 6.53
C TYR A 158 15.11 -66.77 5.69
N PRO A 159 15.58 -68.02 5.61
CA PRO A 159 14.71 -69.08 5.10
C PRO A 159 13.49 -69.18 6.00
N ILE A 160 12.31 -69.32 5.39
CA ILE A 160 11.08 -69.66 6.11
C ILE A 160 11.28 -71.06 6.72
N ARG A 161 11.69 -71.12 7.98
CA ARG A 161 11.58 -72.34 8.78
C ARG A 161 11.28 -71.99 10.23
N GLU A 162 10.15 -72.57 10.66
CA GLU A 162 9.74 -72.84 12.04
C GLU A 162 9.04 -71.70 12.79
N ALA A 163 7.75 -71.58 12.52
CA ALA A 163 6.78 -71.39 13.58
C ALA A 163 6.72 -72.68 14.44
N GLN A 164 7.61 -72.82 15.41
CA GLN A 164 7.37 -73.66 16.58
C GLN A 164 7.47 -72.80 17.83
N LEU A 165 6.30 -72.36 18.31
CA LEU A 165 6.14 -71.81 19.64
C LEU A 165 6.34 -72.96 20.65
N THR A 166 7.51 -72.97 21.28
CA THR A 166 7.74 -73.71 22.53
C THR A 166 7.04 -72.95 23.66
N LEU A 167 5.93 -73.49 24.16
CA LEU A 167 5.48 -73.21 25.51
C LEU A 167 5.32 -74.54 26.25
N SER A 168 6.47 -75.03 26.69
CA SER A 168 6.59 -76.11 27.68
C SER A 168 6.30 -75.54 29.07
N ASN A 169 5.83 -76.41 29.96
CA ASN A 169 5.59 -76.19 31.40
C ASN A 169 4.34 -75.40 31.79
N ILE A 170 3.18 -76.06 31.68
CA ILE A 170 2.21 -76.01 32.79
C ILE A 170 2.43 -77.28 33.60
N HIS A 171 3.20 -77.07 34.66
CA HIS A 171 3.41 -77.94 35.79
C HIS A 171 2.08 -78.48 36.34
N THR A 172 1.99 -79.81 36.46
CA THR A 172 1.62 -80.49 37.71
C THR A 172 0.42 -79.91 38.50
N LEU A 173 -0.81 -79.97 37.95
CA LEU A 173 -2.05 -79.84 38.74
C LEU A 173 -3.22 -80.58 38.06
N SER A 174 -3.16 -81.92 38.00
CA SER A 174 -4.37 -82.76 37.89
C SER A 174 -4.05 -84.23 38.19
N GLU A 175 -3.26 -84.47 39.24
CA GLU A 175 -3.44 -85.67 40.04
C GLU A 175 -4.33 -85.21 41.20
N VAL A 176 -5.59 -85.68 41.24
CA VAL A 176 -6.59 -85.70 42.34
C VAL A 176 -8.00 -85.50 41.76
N ALA A 177 -8.69 -86.63 41.56
CA ALA A 177 -10.14 -86.89 41.47
C ALA A 177 -10.31 -88.10 40.53
N SER A 178 -10.11 -89.34 41.03
CA SER A 178 -11.17 -90.21 41.57
C SER A 178 -12.26 -90.53 40.56
#